data_AF-A0A5C6S3K3-F1
#
_entry.id   AF-A0A5C6S3K3-F1
#
_cell.length_a   1.000
_cell.length_b   1.000
_cell.length_c   1.000
_cell.angle_alpha   90.00
_cell.angle_beta   90.00
_cell.angle_gamma   90.00
#
_symmetry.space_group_name_H-M   'P 1'
#
loop_
_entity.id
_entity.type
_entity.pdbx_description
1 polymer ?
#
loop_
_entity_poly.entity_id
_entity_poly.type
_entity_poly.pdbx_seq_one_letter_code
_entity_poly.pdbx_strand_id
1 'polypeptide(L)'
;MSLLKKLAGETAIYGTSSILSRLLHFVILTPFLTRYFSGGAYGVVTDLYAWAALLMVLFTYRMETAFFRFGNRDADLERSFSTATLSLLGSTAVLTALSFLFTQDIAAWLEYPDRPEYIRWFTLIIAFDAVAAIPFARLRLDNRPIRFALIKTLNIVVNILAIFFFLKACPWLAQQGYGWAGALYSPERAIGLVFLSNLIASGTVLLLLSPELFKMQWRFDRGLWKRMLWYAAPLVVVGVAGIINQFAGIPLLKRLASDDLDYNLVQVGQYGAAAKLAVLMNLFTQAFNYAAEPFFFRNAERKDKSALYAQVGKGFTLVGCLAFAGIMLYIDVVQYYLGEDLREGLAVVPYLLLAYLFLGLYYNFSIWYKLADRTVIGGYIATGGTLITFGLNLWLIPYYGLLAPGIAALACYGFMALASYWTGQRYYPIPYPVGRMALYIIGALLVYGGSRLAAVYFRPGFIAGLGLNTILLLAYLAYLGQLERAQVQAALKRLREKG
;
A
#
# COMPACT_ATOMS: atom_id res chain seq x y z
N MET A 1 18.29 -13.37 -23.72
CA MET A 1 16.92 -12.81 -23.53
C MET A 1 17.03 -11.29 -23.43
N SER A 2 16.06 -10.51 -23.93
CA SER A 2 16.03 -9.05 -23.74
C SER A 2 16.08 -8.73 -22.24
N LEU A 3 16.93 -7.77 -21.82
CA LEU A 3 17.03 -7.31 -20.43
C LEU A 3 15.67 -6.85 -19.87
N LEU A 4 14.82 -6.27 -20.71
CA LEU A 4 13.44 -5.93 -20.35
C LEU A 4 12.57 -7.17 -20.10
N LYS A 5 12.79 -8.27 -20.84
CA LYS A 5 12.11 -9.56 -20.59
C LYS A 5 12.61 -10.21 -19.29
N LYS A 6 13.89 -10.04 -18.95
CA LYS A 6 14.45 -10.50 -17.68
C LYS A 6 13.91 -9.68 -16.50
N LEU A 7 13.90 -8.35 -16.60
CA LEU A 7 13.29 -7.47 -15.60
C LEU A 7 11.79 -7.76 -15.43
N ALA A 8 11.05 -7.97 -16.52
CA ALA A 8 9.64 -8.35 -16.46
C ALA A 8 9.42 -9.72 -15.79
N GLY A 9 10.28 -10.71 -16.08
CA GLY A 9 10.25 -12.02 -15.43
C GLY A 9 10.59 -11.95 -13.94
N GLU A 10 11.63 -11.19 -13.57
CA GLU A 10 12.00 -10.95 -12.17
C GLU A 10 10.90 -10.16 -11.44
N THR A 11 10.30 -9.14 -12.06
CA THR A 11 9.16 -8.39 -11.51
C THR A 11 7.95 -9.30 -11.28
N ALA A 12 7.66 -10.21 -12.23
CA ALA A 12 6.58 -11.18 -12.06
C ALA A 12 6.89 -12.15 -10.91
N ILE A 13 8.08 -12.73 -10.84
CA ILE A 13 8.42 -13.73 -9.82
C ILE A 13 8.50 -13.10 -8.42
N TYR A 14 9.24 -12.00 -8.26
CA TYR A 14 9.40 -11.31 -6.97
C TYR A 14 8.15 -10.54 -6.56
N GLY A 15 7.38 -10.04 -7.54
CA GLY A 15 6.09 -9.41 -7.30
C GLY A 15 5.06 -10.43 -6.80
N THR A 16 4.96 -11.60 -7.42
CA THR A 16 3.87 -12.56 -7.16
C THR A 16 3.84 -13.04 -5.71
N SER A 17 4.97 -13.35 -5.06
CA SER A 17 4.91 -13.91 -3.70
C SER A 17 4.42 -12.90 -2.64
N SER A 18 4.82 -11.63 -2.73
CA SER A 18 4.38 -10.59 -1.79
C SER A 18 3.00 -10.03 -2.15
N ILE A 19 2.72 -9.88 -3.45
CA ILE A 19 1.45 -9.36 -3.96
C ILE A 19 0.32 -10.35 -3.74
N LEU A 20 0.53 -11.65 -3.95
CA LEU A 20 -0.53 -12.66 -3.87
C LEU A 20 -1.21 -12.67 -2.50
N SER A 21 -0.43 -12.49 -1.43
CA SER A 21 -0.93 -12.40 -0.06
C SER A 21 -1.89 -11.21 0.13
N ARG A 22 -1.54 -10.03 -0.39
CA ARG A 22 -2.38 -8.83 -0.35
C ARG A 22 -3.56 -8.91 -1.31
N LEU A 23 -3.39 -9.58 -2.45
CA LEU A 23 -4.45 -9.86 -3.40
C LEU A 23 -5.50 -10.79 -2.81
N LEU A 24 -5.14 -11.83 -2.05
CA LEU A 24 -6.13 -12.71 -1.41
C LEU A 24 -7.02 -11.92 -0.43
N HIS A 25 -6.42 -11.07 0.40
CA HIS A 25 -7.18 -10.19 1.29
C HIS A 25 -8.07 -9.23 0.50
N PHE A 26 -7.56 -8.62 -0.59
CA PHE A 26 -8.37 -7.75 -1.44
C PHE A 26 -9.52 -8.53 -2.08
N VAL A 27 -9.21 -9.62 -2.80
CA VAL A 27 -10.09 -10.48 -3.61
C VAL A 27 -11.27 -11.01 -2.80
N ILE A 28 -11.02 -11.43 -1.56
CA ILE A 28 -12.01 -12.12 -0.73
C ILE A 28 -12.73 -11.16 0.22
N LEU A 29 -11.99 -10.33 0.96
CA LEU A 29 -12.58 -9.55 2.06
C LEU A 29 -13.20 -8.25 1.61
N THR A 30 -12.65 -7.57 0.60
CA THR A 30 -13.22 -6.31 0.11
C THR A 30 -14.69 -6.49 -0.29
N PRO A 31 -15.06 -7.39 -1.21
CA PRO A 31 -16.44 -7.54 -1.68
C PRO A 31 -17.38 -8.06 -0.59
N PHE A 32 -16.86 -8.79 0.39
CA PHE A 32 -17.63 -9.28 1.52
C PHE A 32 -17.93 -8.14 2.50
N LEU A 33 -16.90 -7.46 2.99
CA LEU A 33 -17.04 -6.40 3.99
C LEU A 33 -17.78 -5.18 3.45
N THR A 34 -17.58 -4.80 2.18
CA THR A 34 -18.28 -3.65 1.58
C THR A 34 -19.76 -3.89 1.34
N ARG A 35 -20.20 -5.16 1.30
CA ARG A 35 -21.63 -5.51 1.19
C ARG A 35 -22.26 -5.79 2.54
N TYR A 36 -21.44 -6.19 3.52
CA TYR A 36 -21.91 -6.48 4.87
C TYR A 36 -22.05 -5.20 5.71
N PHE A 37 -21.13 -4.24 5.56
CA PHE A 37 -21.13 -2.98 6.29
C PHE A 37 -21.65 -1.82 5.44
N SER A 38 -22.42 -0.94 6.08
CA SER A 38 -22.77 0.37 5.52
C SER A 38 -21.52 1.26 5.36
N GLY A 39 -21.66 2.36 4.62
CA GLY A 39 -20.61 3.34 4.41
C GLY A 39 -19.91 3.77 5.71
N GLY A 40 -20.68 4.18 6.72
CA GLY A 40 -20.14 4.65 8.00
C GLY A 40 -19.40 3.56 8.79
N ALA A 41 -19.97 2.36 8.89
CA ALA A 41 -19.34 1.24 9.59
C ALA A 41 -18.03 0.79 8.92
N TYR A 42 -17.99 0.77 7.58
CA TYR A 42 -16.76 0.53 6.84
C TYR A 42 -15.74 1.67 6.98
N GLY A 43 -16.24 2.90 7.20
CA GLY A 43 -15.43 4.07 7.55
C GLY A 43 -14.65 3.91 8.84
N VAL A 44 -15.29 3.41 9.91
CA VAL A 44 -14.61 3.11 11.20
C VAL A 44 -13.46 2.12 11.01
N VAL A 45 -13.69 1.06 10.24
CA VAL A 45 -12.66 0.07 9.90
C VAL A 45 -11.50 0.76 9.16
N THR A 46 -11.81 1.57 8.16
CA THR A 46 -10.80 2.27 7.34
C THR A 46 -9.96 3.25 8.16
N ASP A 47 -10.59 4.03 9.05
CA ASP A 47 -9.93 5.00 9.92
C ASP A 47 -8.97 4.33 10.91
N LEU A 48 -9.43 3.32 11.65
CA LEU A 48 -8.58 2.67 12.66
C LEU A 48 -7.40 1.93 12.02
N TYR A 49 -7.56 1.34 10.84
CA TYR A 49 -6.43 0.74 10.11
C TYR A 49 -5.43 1.78 9.57
N ALA A 50 -5.87 3.02 9.26
CA ALA A 50 -4.96 4.11 8.90
C ALA A 50 -4.08 4.51 10.11
N TRP A 51 -4.68 4.63 11.30
CA TRP A 51 -3.92 4.85 12.54
C TRP A 51 -3.00 3.69 12.88
N ALA A 52 -3.46 2.45 12.72
CA ALA A 52 -2.65 1.26 12.95
C ALA A 52 -1.40 1.23 12.06
N ALA A 53 -1.51 1.64 10.80
CA ALA A 53 -0.36 1.74 9.89
C ALA A 53 0.69 2.75 10.40
N LEU A 54 0.26 3.89 10.95
CA LEU A 54 1.16 4.90 11.53
C LEU A 54 1.80 4.40 12.83
N LEU A 55 0.98 3.87 13.74
CA LEU A 55 1.44 3.35 15.02
C LEU A 55 2.39 2.17 14.85
N MET A 56 2.18 1.31 13.86
CA MET A 56 3.07 0.19 13.58
C MET A 56 4.50 0.65 13.27
N VAL A 57 4.69 1.76 12.55
CA VAL A 57 6.03 2.33 12.29
C VAL A 57 6.69 2.82 13.57
N LEU A 58 5.91 3.36 14.51
CA LEU A 58 6.41 3.82 15.81
C LEU A 58 6.75 2.64 16.74
N PHE A 59 5.88 1.63 16.78
CA PHE A 59 6.08 0.43 17.60
C PHE A 59 7.31 -0.35 17.14
N THR A 60 7.53 -0.51 15.84
CA THR A 60 8.73 -1.19 15.35
C THR A 60 9.97 -0.30 15.29
N TYR A 61 9.78 1.03 15.21
CA TYR A 61 10.82 2.05 15.06
C TYR A 61 11.95 1.63 14.09
N ARG A 62 11.58 0.91 13.02
CA ARG A 62 12.49 0.37 11.98
C ARG A 62 13.59 -0.56 12.52
N MET A 63 13.40 -1.17 13.68
CA MET A 63 14.37 -2.04 14.33
C MET A 63 14.69 -3.28 13.50
N GLU A 64 13.73 -3.77 12.71
CA GLU A 64 13.95 -4.87 11.77
C GLU A 64 15.02 -4.51 10.73
N THR A 65 15.06 -3.26 10.27
CA THR A 65 16.06 -2.77 9.32
C THR A 65 17.43 -2.61 9.96
N ALA A 66 17.47 -2.16 11.23
CA ALA A 66 18.70 -2.14 12.00
C ALA A 66 19.23 -3.57 12.22
N PHE A 67 18.36 -4.50 12.59
CA PHE A 67 18.73 -5.91 12.75
C PHE A 67 19.30 -6.50 11.45
N PHE A 68 18.73 -6.23 10.28
CA PHE A 68 19.32 -6.64 8.99
C PHE A 68 20.74 -6.10 8.79
N ARG A 69 21.02 -4.86 9.19
CA ARG A 69 22.35 -4.26 9.03
C ARG A 69 23.39 -4.86 9.99
N PHE A 70 23.03 -5.02 11.26
CA PHE A 70 23.97 -5.42 12.31
C PHE A 70 24.06 -6.95 12.48
N GLY A 71 23.01 -7.69 12.10
CA GLY A 71 22.98 -9.15 12.15
C GLY A 71 23.61 -9.87 10.96
N ASN A 72 23.99 -9.15 9.89
CA ASN A 72 24.58 -9.76 8.68
C ASN A 72 26.05 -10.20 8.85
N ARG A 73 26.63 -10.00 10.05
CA ARG A 73 27.96 -10.51 10.40
C ARG A 73 27.71 -11.76 11.24
N ASP A 74 28.10 -12.94 10.75
CA ASP A 74 27.74 -14.23 11.39
C ASP A 74 28.08 -14.29 12.89
N ALA A 75 29.16 -13.64 13.33
CA ALA A 75 29.55 -13.54 14.73
C ALA A 75 28.59 -12.70 15.61
N ASP A 76 27.78 -11.83 15.02
CA ASP A 76 26.91 -10.88 15.72
C ASP A 76 25.40 -11.16 15.52
N LEU A 77 25.02 -12.18 14.74
CA LEU A 77 23.61 -12.47 14.41
C LEU A 77 22.76 -12.70 15.67
N GLU A 78 23.16 -13.64 16.54
CA GLU A 78 22.41 -13.97 17.76
C GLU A 78 22.38 -12.80 18.75
N ARG A 79 23.50 -12.08 18.89
CA ARG A 79 23.60 -10.89 19.76
C ARG A 79 22.69 -9.77 19.27
N SER A 80 22.67 -9.52 17.97
CA SER A 80 21.82 -8.52 17.32
C SER A 80 20.35 -8.90 17.40
N PHE A 81 20.03 -10.17 17.16
CA PHE A 81 18.67 -10.70 17.27
C PHE A 81 18.14 -10.55 18.69
N SER A 82 18.96 -10.93 19.68
CA SER A 82 18.61 -10.86 21.10
C SER A 82 18.41 -9.43 21.57
N THR A 83 19.33 -8.54 21.21
CA THR A 83 19.25 -7.11 21.57
C THR A 83 18.05 -6.42 20.91
N ALA A 84 17.80 -6.68 19.62
CA ALA A 84 16.65 -6.12 18.89
C ALA A 84 15.33 -6.62 19.46
N THR A 85 15.21 -7.94 19.69
CA THR A 85 13.99 -8.57 20.22
C THR A 85 13.67 -8.09 21.62
N LEU A 86 14.67 -8.04 22.53
CA LEU A 86 14.47 -7.52 23.89
C LEU A 86 14.12 -6.03 23.91
N SER A 87 14.76 -5.24 23.04
CA SER A 87 14.40 -3.82 22.88
C SER A 87 12.94 -3.69 22.47
N LEU A 88 12.51 -4.47 21.48
CA LEU A 88 11.18 -4.37 20.91
C LEU A 88 10.11 -4.94 21.85
N LEU A 89 10.39 -6.03 22.57
CA LEU A 89 9.54 -6.54 23.63
C LEU A 89 9.35 -5.51 24.74
N GLY A 90 10.44 -4.90 25.21
CA GLY A 90 10.41 -3.88 26.26
C GLY A 90 9.64 -2.63 25.85
N SER A 91 9.94 -2.06 24.68
CA SER A 91 9.23 -0.88 24.18
C SER A 91 7.77 -1.18 23.88
N THR A 92 7.46 -2.34 23.30
CA THR A 92 6.08 -2.74 23.00
C THR A 92 5.30 -2.94 24.30
N ALA A 93 5.86 -3.60 25.32
CA ALA A 93 5.20 -3.76 26.61
C ALA A 93 4.89 -2.41 27.27
N VAL A 94 5.83 -1.46 27.24
CA VAL A 94 5.62 -0.10 27.77
C VAL A 94 4.53 0.64 26.99
N LEU A 95 4.62 0.65 25.65
CA LEU A 95 3.63 1.33 24.81
C LEU A 95 2.24 0.71 24.95
N THR A 96 2.15 -0.62 25.03
CA THR A 96 0.88 -1.32 25.29
C THR A 96 0.34 -0.97 26.67
N ALA A 97 1.16 -0.97 27.72
CA ALA A 97 0.71 -0.59 29.07
C ALA A 97 0.19 0.85 29.11
N LEU A 98 0.89 1.79 28.45
CA LEU A 98 0.45 3.18 28.33
C LEU A 98 -0.86 3.30 27.54
N SER A 99 -0.98 2.63 26.40
CA SER A 99 -2.23 2.62 25.62
C SER A 99 -3.40 2.04 26.42
N PHE A 100 -3.16 1.03 27.25
CA PHE A 100 -4.19 0.45 28.12
C PHE A 100 -4.61 1.43 29.23
N LEU A 101 -3.64 2.14 29.84
CA LEU A 101 -3.91 3.16 30.86
C LEU A 101 -4.76 4.31 30.31
N PHE A 102 -4.45 4.78 29.10
CA PHE A 102 -5.14 5.89 28.44
C PHE A 102 -6.20 5.43 27.43
N THR A 103 -6.73 4.20 27.54
CA THR A 103 -7.66 3.63 26.55
C THR A 103 -8.85 4.56 26.31
N GLN A 104 -9.46 5.07 27.38
CA GLN A 104 -10.67 5.90 27.29
C GLN A 104 -10.37 7.27 26.65
N ASP A 105 -9.26 7.90 27.02
CA ASP A 105 -8.84 9.19 26.46
C ASP A 105 -8.49 9.07 24.98
N ILE A 106 -7.81 7.99 24.59
CA ILE A 106 -7.50 7.69 23.19
C ILE A 106 -8.79 7.44 22.40
N ALA A 107 -9.73 6.68 22.96
CA ALA A 107 -11.02 6.41 22.34
C ALA A 107 -11.82 7.70 22.13
N ALA A 108 -11.88 8.57 23.14
CA ALA A 108 -12.53 9.88 23.03
C ALA A 108 -11.84 10.79 22.01
N TRP A 109 -10.51 10.84 22.00
CA TRP A 109 -9.74 11.64 21.03
C TRP A 109 -9.91 11.14 19.59
N LEU A 110 -10.10 9.83 19.41
CA LEU A 110 -10.42 9.22 18.13
C LEU A 110 -11.92 9.28 17.80
N GLU A 111 -12.75 9.96 18.57
CA GLU A 111 -14.21 10.09 18.33
C GLU A 111 -14.95 8.74 18.40
N TYR A 112 -14.46 7.83 19.25
CA TYR A 112 -15.07 6.53 19.56
C TYR A 112 -15.25 6.30 21.07
N PRO A 113 -15.80 7.26 21.86
CA PRO A 113 -15.83 7.19 23.33
C PRO A 113 -16.57 5.97 23.88
N ASP A 114 -17.58 5.48 23.16
CA ASP A 114 -18.40 4.33 23.57
C ASP A 114 -17.79 2.98 23.19
N ARG A 115 -16.63 2.98 22.50
CA ARG A 115 -15.99 1.76 21.95
C ARG A 115 -14.51 1.63 22.35
N PRO A 116 -14.15 1.74 23.64
CA PRO A 116 -12.77 1.59 24.09
C PRO A 116 -12.17 0.21 23.77
N GLU A 117 -13.00 -0.82 23.56
CA GLU A 117 -12.56 -2.14 23.13
C GLU A 117 -11.82 -2.12 21.78
N TYR A 118 -12.14 -1.19 20.87
CA TYR A 118 -11.46 -1.06 19.59
C TYR A 118 -9.99 -0.69 19.79
N ILE A 119 -9.73 0.25 20.69
CA ILE A 119 -8.37 0.69 21.04
C ILE A 119 -7.58 -0.45 21.66
N ARG A 120 -8.20 -1.23 22.55
CA ARG A 120 -7.56 -2.41 23.17
C ARG A 120 -7.18 -3.46 22.14
N TRP A 121 -8.10 -3.82 21.24
CA TRP A 121 -7.82 -4.80 20.20
C TRP A 121 -6.75 -4.32 19.22
N PHE A 122 -6.81 -3.08 18.73
CA PHE A 122 -5.76 -2.54 17.86
C PHE A 122 -4.42 -2.44 18.55
N THR A 123 -4.38 -2.04 19.82
CA THR A 123 -3.13 -2.02 20.60
C THR A 123 -2.51 -3.41 20.67
N LEU A 124 -3.32 -4.45 20.92
CA LEU A 124 -2.82 -5.83 20.97
C LEU A 124 -2.40 -6.36 19.59
N ILE A 125 -3.14 -6.03 18.52
CA ILE A 125 -2.76 -6.37 17.14
C ILE A 125 -1.39 -5.79 16.82
N ILE A 126 -1.21 -4.48 17.04
CA ILE A 126 0.05 -3.78 16.77
C ILE A 126 1.16 -4.34 17.65
N ALA A 127 0.88 -4.64 18.92
CA ALA A 127 1.86 -5.23 19.82
C ALA A 127 2.34 -6.61 19.34
N PHE A 128 1.42 -7.50 18.96
CA PHE A 128 1.77 -8.83 18.44
C PHE A 128 2.53 -8.74 17.13
N ASP A 129 2.08 -7.88 16.20
CA ASP A 129 2.74 -7.68 14.93
C ASP A 129 4.14 -7.06 15.08
N ALA A 130 4.30 -6.13 16.02
CA ALA A 130 5.59 -5.51 16.34
C ALA A 130 6.56 -6.57 16.88
N VAL A 131 6.16 -7.35 17.88
CA VAL A 131 7.02 -8.42 18.43
C VAL A 131 7.37 -9.46 17.36
N ALA A 132 6.45 -9.77 16.44
CA ALA A 132 6.69 -10.69 15.33
C ALA A 132 7.65 -10.13 14.26
N ALA A 133 7.90 -8.81 14.22
CA ALA A 133 8.71 -8.17 13.17
C ALA A 133 10.16 -8.67 13.14
N ILE A 134 10.81 -8.81 14.30
CA ILE A 134 12.21 -9.27 14.38
C ILE A 134 12.35 -10.77 14.06
N PRO A 135 11.52 -11.68 14.59
CA PRO A 135 11.52 -13.08 14.15
C PRO A 135 11.29 -13.25 12.63
N PHE A 136 10.41 -12.45 12.03
CA PHE A 136 10.26 -12.44 10.57
C PHE A 136 11.53 -11.98 9.85
N ALA A 137 12.21 -10.96 10.37
CA ALA A 137 13.49 -10.51 9.83
C ALA A 137 14.58 -11.60 9.96
N ARG A 138 14.59 -12.33 11.09
CA ARG A 138 15.50 -13.47 11.30
C ARG A 138 15.26 -14.58 10.28
N LEU A 139 14.02 -14.99 10.06
CA LEU A 139 13.70 -16.00 9.03
C LEU A 139 14.20 -15.61 7.63
N ARG A 140 14.25 -14.31 7.33
CA ARG A 140 14.79 -13.79 6.06
C ARG A 140 16.32 -13.83 6.03
N LEU A 141 17.00 -13.47 7.11
CA LEU A 141 18.47 -13.58 7.21
C LEU A 141 18.93 -15.04 7.17
N ASP A 142 18.23 -15.92 7.87
CA ASP A 142 18.49 -17.37 7.89
C ASP A 142 18.13 -18.07 6.56
N ASN A 143 17.72 -17.32 5.52
CA ASN A 143 17.28 -17.84 4.23
C ASN A 143 16.22 -18.95 4.35
N ARG A 144 15.18 -18.73 5.17
CA ARG A 144 14.02 -19.63 5.34
C ARG A 144 12.76 -19.05 4.69
N PRO A 145 12.74 -18.80 3.36
CA PRO A 145 11.64 -18.11 2.68
C PRO A 145 10.32 -18.90 2.72
N ILE A 146 10.37 -20.24 2.75
CA ILE A 146 9.17 -21.09 2.80
C ILE A 146 8.44 -20.90 4.13
N ARG A 147 9.15 -20.94 5.26
CA ARG A 147 8.54 -20.74 6.59
C ARG A 147 8.02 -19.32 6.74
N PHE A 148 8.75 -18.32 6.23
CA PHE A 148 8.29 -16.93 6.18
C PHE A 148 6.97 -16.80 5.41
N ALA A 149 6.90 -17.34 4.19
CA ALA A 149 5.73 -17.27 3.34
C ALA A 149 4.54 -18.03 3.93
N LEU A 150 4.78 -19.23 4.49
CA LEU A 150 3.73 -20.04 5.11
C LEU A 150 3.06 -19.32 6.28
N ILE A 151 3.85 -18.73 7.19
CA ILE A 151 3.30 -18.02 8.35
C ILE A 151 2.53 -16.77 7.91
N LYS A 152 3.04 -16.02 6.93
CA LYS A 152 2.33 -14.84 6.37
C LYS A 152 1.03 -15.22 5.66
N THR A 153 1.02 -16.30 4.89
CA THR A 153 -0.21 -16.80 4.25
C THR A 153 -1.21 -17.30 5.28
N LEU A 154 -0.74 -18.02 6.31
CA LEU A 154 -1.61 -18.52 7.38
C LEU A 154 -2.25 -17.38 8.16
N ASN A 155 -1.55 -16.28 8.42
CA ASN A 155 -2.14 -15.07 9.01
C ASN A 155 -3.38 -14.61 8.24
N ILE A 156 -3.27 -14.50 6.92
CA ILE A 156 -4.38 -14.07 6.06
C ILE A 156 -5.51 -15.10 6.07
N VAL A 157 -5.18 -16.39 5.94
CA VAL A 157 -6.19 -17.46 5.95
C VAL A 157 -6.94 -17.50 7.28
N VAL A 158 -6.23 -17.45 8.41
CA VAL A 158 -6.83 -17.42 9.75
C VAL A 158 -7.68 -16.16 9.92
N ASN A 159 -7.21 -15.00 9.46
CA ASN A 159 -8.00 -13.77 9.52
C ASN A 159 -9.30 -13.89 8.71
N ILE A 160 -9.22 -14.36 7.46
CA ILE A 160 -10.39 -14.58 6.60
C ILE A 160 -11.36 -15.56 7.25
N LEU A 161 -10.87 -16.73 7.67
CA LEU A 161 -11.70 -17.77 8.29
C LEU A 161 -12.37 -17.26 9.57
N ALA A 162 -11.66 -16.51 10.41
CA ALA A 162 -12.22 -15.90 11.61
C ALA A 162 -13.32 -14.87 11.27
N ILE A 163 -13.11 -14.00 10.27
CA ILE A 163 -14.13 -13.04 9.81
C ILE A 163 -15.39 -13.77 9.34
N PHE A 164 -15.26 -14.79 8.48
CA PHE A 164 -16.41 -15.57 8.01
C PHE A 164 -17.07 -16.36 9.13
N PHE A 165 -16.29 -16.90 10.06
CA PHE A 165 -16.81 -17.58 11.24
C PHE A 165 -17.70 -16.64 12.07
N PHE A 166 -17.19 -15.46 12.43
CA PHE A 166 -17.94 -14.53 13.26
C PHE A 166 -19.12 -13.84 12.54
N LEU A 167 -18.94 -13.40 11.29
CA LEU A 167 -19.96 -12.60 10.60
C LEU A 167 -20.97 -13.43 9.81
N LYS A 168 -20.69 -14.70 9.52
CA LYS A 168 -21.58 -15.58 8.74
C LYS A 168 -21.94 -16.87 9.47
N ALA A 169 -20.96 -17.59 10.01
CA ALA A 169 -21.23 -18.89 10.66
C ALA A 169 -21.93 -18.73 12.02
N CYS A 170 -21.48 -17.81 12.88
CA CYS A 170 -22.11 -17.60 14.20
C CYS A 170 -23.58 -17.15 14.11
N PRO A 171 -23.96 -16.18 13.25
CA PRO A 171 -25.38 -15.83 13.07
C PRO A 171 -26.22 -17.01 12.56
N TRP A 172 -25.69 -17.77 11.61
CA TRP A 172 -26.38 -18.95 11.07
C TRP A 172 -26.56 -20.04 12.13
N LEU A 173 -25.52 -20.34 12.93
CA LEU A 173 -25.60 -21.30 14.04
C LEU A 173 -26.57 -20.83 15.14
N ALA A 174 -26.59 -19.53 15.44
CA ALA A 174 -27.55 -18.97 16.39
C ALA A 174 -28.99 -19.17 15.93
N GLN A 175 -29.27 -19.00 14.63
CA GLN A 175 -30.59 -19.30 14.04
C GLN A 175 -30.96 -20.79 14.10
N GLN A 176 -29.97 -21.69 14.08
CA GLN A 176 -30.16 -23.14 14.23
C GLN A 176 -30.32 -23.59 15.70
N GLY A 177 -30.35 -22.66 16.66
CA GLY A 177 -30.56 -22.97 18.08
C GLY A 177 -29.28 -23.21 18.90
N TYR A 178 -28.10 -22.99 18.32
CA TYR A 178 -26.83 -23.08 19.08
C TYR A 178 -26.60 -21.82 19.91
N GLY A 179 -27.04 -21.84 21.18
CA GLY A 179 -26.99 -20.68 22.08
C GLY A 179 -25.58 -20.09 22.31
N TRP A 180 -24.53 -20.91 22.27
CA TRP A 180 -23.14 -20.44 22.40
C TRP A 180 -22.72 -19.52 21.24
N ALA A 181 -23.26 -19.74 20.04
CA ALA A 181 -22.96 -18.92 18.87
C ALA A 181 -23.64 -17.55 18.96
N GLY A 182 -24.84 -17.50 19.55
CA GLY A 182 -25.54 -16.25 19.85
C GLY A 182 -24.85 -15.40 20.93
N ALA A 183 -24.09 -16.02 21.84
CA ALA A 183 -23.28 -15.29 22.83
C ALA A 183 -22.00 -14.67 22.22
N LEU A 184 -21.45 -15.32 21.19
CA LEU A 184 -20.23 -14.85 20.51
C LEU A 184 -20.51 -13.77 19.45
N TYR A 185 -21.72 -13.71 18.92
CA TYR A 185 -22.11 -12.74 17.89
C TYR A 185 -23.15 -11.76 18.40
N SER A 186 -22.91 -10.48 18.19
CA SER A 186 -23.93 -9.43 18.30
C SER A 186 -23.80 -8.48 17.11
N PRO A 187 -24.92 -8.09 16.46
CA PRO A 187 -24.89 -7.15 15.33
C PRO A 187 -24.16 -5.85 15.67
N GLU A 188 -24.36 -5.33 16.87
CA GLU A 188 -23.73 -4.10 17.38
C GLU A 188 -22.21 -4.20 17.56
N ARG A 189 -21.65 -5.42 17.61
CA ARG A 189 -20.21 -5.67 17.73
C ARG A 189 -19.60 -6.18 16.44
N ALA A 190 -20.33 -6.21 15.33
CA ALA A 190 -19.84 -6.76 14.06
C ALA A 190 -18.52 -6.13 13.59
N ILE A 191 -18.37 -4.81 13.70
CA ILE A 191 -17.10 -4.11 13.41
C ILE A 191 -15.98 -4.64 14.31
N GLY A 192 -16.27 -4.76 15.60
CA GLY A 192 -15.35 -5.29 16.60
C GLY A 192 -14.89 -6.73 16.32
N LEU A 193 -15.78 -7.57 15.78
CA LEU A 193 -15.44 -8.94 15.41
C LEU A 193 -14.44 -8.99 14.25
N VAL A 194 -14.42 -7.98 13.35
CA VAL A 194 -13.37 -7.85 12.32
C VAL A 194 -12.01 -7.59 12.97
N PHE A 195 -11.95 -6.73 13.97
CA PHE A 195 -10.71 -6.44 14.71
C PHE A 195 -10.28 -7.66 15.54
N LEU A 196 -11.20 -8.32 16.23
CA LEU A 196 -10.92 -9.56 16.96
C LEU A 196 -10.38 -10.66 16.04
N SER A 197 -10.92 -10.77 14.82
CA SER A 197 -10.42 -11.71 13.82
C SER A 197 -8.99 -11.42 13.40
N ASN A 198 -8.61 -10.14 13.32
CA ASN A 198 -7.22 -9.76 13.07
C ASN A 198 -6.33 -10.03 14.29
N LEU A 199 -6.82 -9.76 15.49
CA LEU A 199 -6.12 -10.09 16.74
C LEU A 199 -5.81 -11.59 16.85
N ILE A 200 -6.77 -12.46 16.52
CA ILE A 200 -6.56 -13.91 16.50
C ILE A 200 -5.51 -14.31 15.45
N ALA A 201 -5.53 -13.66 14.28
CA ALA A 201 -4.56 -13.92 13.23
C ALA A 201 -3.13 -13.48 13.62
N SER A 202 -2.97 -12.29 14.21
CA SER A 202 -1.69 -11.81 14.74
C SER A 202 -1.20 -12.64 15.92
N GLY A 203 -2.12 -13.07 16.81
CA GLY A 203 -1.82 -13.98 17.91
C GLY A 203 -1.30 -15.34 17.41
N THR A 204 -1.97 -15.92 16.41
CA THR A 204 -1.52 -17.17 15.76
C THR A 204 -0.12 -17.04 15.17
N VAL A 205 0.18 -15.91 14.52
CA VAL A 205 1.54 -15.64 14.00
C VAL A 205 2.57 -15.62 15.11
N LEU A 206 2.29 -14.90 16.20
CA LEU A 206 3.18 -14.83 17.34
C LEU A 206 3.40 -16.21 17.98
N LEU A 207 2.36 -17.03 18.10
CA LEU A 207 2.45 -18.41 18.60
C LEU A 207 3.37 -19.27 17.72
N LEU A 208 3.27 -19.17 16.39
CA LEU A 208 4.11 -19.93 15.46
C LEU A 208 5.57 -19.45 15.40
N LEU A 209 5.80 -18.19 15.75
CA LEU A 209 7.14 -17.59 15.85
C LEU A 209 7.72 -17.71 17.27
N SER A 210 6.90 -18.09 18.26
CA SER A 210 7.34 -18.26 19.65
C SER A 210 8.54 -19.20 19.80
N PRO A 211 8.74 -20.28 19.01
CA PRO A 211 9.95 -21.09 19.11
C PRO A 211 11.23 -20.30 18.81
N GLU A 212 11.19 -19.29 17.95
CA GLU A 212 12.34 -18.42 17.66
C GLU A 212 12.62 -17.45 18.81
N LEU A 213 11.57 -17.03 19.54
CA LEU A 213 11.69 -16.18 20.73
C LEU A 213 12.24 -16.97 21.93
N PHE A 214 11.77 -18.20 22.14
CA PHE A 214 12.21 -19.04 23.26
C PHE A 214 13.62 -19.62 23.08
N LYS A 215 14.07 -19.85 21.85
CA LYS A 215 15.45 -20.31 21.55
C LYS A 215 16.49 -19.20 21.62
N MET A 216 16.06 -17.96 21.80
CA MET A 216 16.93 -16.79 21.86
C MET A 216 17.83 -16.79 23.09
N GLN A 217 19.06 -16.30 22.95
CA GLN A 217 19.89 -15.98 24.10
C GLN A 217 19.34 -14.70 24.77
N TRP A 218 18.90 -14.75 26.01
CA TRP A 218 18.39 -13.57 26.73
C TRP A 218 19.53 -12.62 27.15
N ARG A 219 20.22 -12.04 26.17
CA ARG A 219 21.37 -11.16 26.34
C ARG A 219 21.11 -9.83 25.66
N PHE A 220 21.10 -8.77 26.46
CA PHE A 220 20.93 -7.40 25.98
C PHE A 220 22.27 -6.66 25.95
N ASP A 221 22.66 -6.18 24.78
CA ASP A 221 23.84 -5.34 24.65
C ASP A 221 23.46 -3.87 24.45
N ARG A 222 23.69 -3.06 25.50
CA ARG A 222 23.45 -1.61 25.48
C ARG A 222 24.26 -0.87 24.43
N GLY A 223 25.50 -1.28 24.17
CA GLY A 223 26.39 -0.64 23.20
C GLY A 223 25.90 -0.86 21.77
N LEU A 224 25.56 -2.10 21.43
CA LEU A 224 24.95 -2.45 20.14
C LEU A 224 23.58 -1.79 19.98
N TRP A 225 22.72 -1.84 21.00
CA TRP A 225 21.39 -1.23 20.97
C TRP A 225 21.44 0.26 20.62
N LYS A 226 22.34 1.04 21.23
CA LYS A 226 22.51 2.47 20.91
C LYS A 226 22.88 2.68 19.44
N ARG A 227 23.79 1.86 18.90
CA ARG A 227 24.18 1.93 17.48
C ARG A 227 23.02 1.58 16.55
N MET A 228 22.22 0.59 16.93
CA MET A 228 21.02 0.19 16.20
C MET A 228 19.98 1.32 16.19
N LEU A 229 19.70 1.94 17.34
CA LEU A 229 18.77 3.07 17.44
C LEU A 229 19.22 4.29 16.65
N TRP A 230 20.49 4.68 16.75
CA TRP A 230 21.03 5.79 15.97
C TRP A 230 20.92 5.56 14.46
N TYR A 231 21.08 4.31 14.02
CA TYR A 231 20.87 3.94 12.63
C TYR A 231 19.37 3.92 12.23
N ALA A 232 18.49 3.44 13.11
CA ALA A 232 17.06 3.37 12.85
C ALA A 232 16.37 4.75 12.89
N ALA A 233 16.82 5.68 13.73
CA ALA A 233 16.19 6.99 13.94
C ALA A 233 15.86 7.75 12.63
N PRO A 234 16.79 7.97 11.68
CA PRO A 234 16.46 8.63 10.42
C PRO A 234 15.48 7.81 9.56
N LEU A 235 15.52 6.48 9.63
CA LEU A 235 14.60 5.59 8.91
C LEU A 235 13.18 5.67 9.46
N VAL A 236 13.02 5.92 10.77
CA VAL A 236 11.71 6.15 11.39
C VAL A 236 11.07 7.40 10.81
N VAL A 237 11.81 8.51 10.75
CA VAL A 237 11.32 9.78 10.19
C VAL A 237 10.85 9.60 8.74
N VAL A 238 11.67 8.97 7.90
CA VAL A 238 11.30 8.66 6.50
C VAL A 238 10.08 7.73 6.45
N GLY A 239 10.01 6.76 7.37
CA GLY A 239 8.90 5.83 7.44
C GLY A 239 7.57 6.48 7.81
N VAL A 240 7.58 7.36 8.81
CA VAL A 240 6.41 8.11 9.26
C VAL A 240 5.95 9.05 8.15
N ALA A 241 6.87 9.79 7.51
CA ALA A 241 6.56 10.63 6.36
C ALA A 241 5.88 9.84 5.21
N GLY A 242 6.39 8.65 4.90
CA GLY A 242 5.80 7.78 3.89
C GLY A 242 4.37 7.32 4.23
N ILE A 243 4.13 6.90 5.48
CA ILE A 243 2.79 6.50 5.93
C ILE A 243 1.82 7.69 5.95
N ILE A 244 2.28 8.85 6.40
CA ILE A 244 1.51 10.10 6.36
C ILE A 244 1.09 10.42 4.93
N ASN A 245 2.03 10.41 3.97
CA ASN A 245 1.73 10.72 2.58
C ASN A 245 0.68 9.80 1.97
N GLN A 246 0.60 8.57 2.47
CA GLN A 246 -0.32 7.56 1.96
C GLN A 246 -1.68 7.56 2.67
N PHE A 247 -1.71 7.78 3.99
CA PHE A 247 -2.89 7.51 4.80
C PHE A 247 -3.42 8.71 5.59
N ALA A 248 -2.69 9.83 5.71
CA ALA A 248 -3.14 10.97 6.51
C ALA A 248 -4.45 11.58 6.04
N GLY A 249 -4.78 11.46 4.75
CA GLY A 249 -6.06 11.94 4.22
C GLY A 249 -7.28 11.24 4.84
N ILE A 250 -7.16 10.01 5.36
CA ILE A 250 -8.26 9.27 5.98
C ILE A 250 -8.70 9.91 7.31
N PRO A 251 -7.84 10.03 8.35
CA PRO A 251 -8.23 10.64 9.60
C PRO A 251 -8.54 12.14 9.46
N LEU A 252 -7.91 12.83 8.50
CA LEU A 252 -8.25 14.22 8.18
C LEU A 252 -9.64 14.31 7.56
N LEU A 253 -10.02 13.39 6.66
CA LEU A 253 -11.35 13.35 6.07
C LEU A 253 -12.42 13.11 7.14
N LYS A 254 -12.15 12.24 8.12
CA LYS A 254 -13.05 12.03 9.26
C LYS A 254 -13.30 13.31 10.06
N ARG A 255 -12.26 14.11 10.28
CA ARG A 255 -12.31 15.28 11.17
C ARG A 255 -12.75 16.57 10.48
N LEU A 256 -12.55 16.70 9.17
CA LEU A 256 -12.63 17.99 8.48
C LEU A 256 -13.67 18.04 7.36
N ALA A 257 -14.30 16.92 7.00
CA ALA A 257 -15.24 16.91 5.86
C ALA A 257 -16.51 17.73 6.15
N SER A 258 -17.04 17.64 7.36
CA SER A 258 -18.18 18.42 7.84
C SER A 258 -18.24 18.41 9.38
N ASP A 259 -19.18 19.14 9.97
CA ASP A 259 -19.46 19.09 11.42
C ASP A 259 -20.21 17.80 11.85
N ASP A 260 -20.68 16.99 10.89
CA ASP A 260 -21.37 15.72 11.14
C ASP A 260 -20.40 14.53 10.99
N LEU A 261 -20.10 13.88 12.11
CA LEU A 261 -19.20 12.72 12.16
C LEU A 261 -19.74 11.52 11.37
N ASP A 262 -21.04 11.27 11.36
CA ASP A 262 -21.61 10.11 10.67
C ASP A 262 -21.49 10.29 9.15
N TYR A 263 -21.76 11.50 8.66
CA TYR A 263 -21.48 11.88 7.27
C TYR A 263 -19.99 11.69 6.94
N ASN A 264 -19.09 12.18 7.80
CA ASN A 264 -17.65 12.07 7.57
C ASN A 264 -17.19 10.60 7.54
N LEU A 265 -17.75 9.74 8.40
CA LEU A 265 -17.46 8.31 8.41
C LEU A 265 -17.95 7.63 7.13
N VAL A 266 -19.11 8.02 6.59
CA VAL A 266 -19.57 7.53 5.28
C VAL A 266 -18.57 7.91 4.18
N GLN A 267 -18.11 9.16 4.15
CA GLN A 267 -17.08 9.62 3.19
C GLN A 267 -15.77 8.82 3.35
N VAL A 268 -15.34 8.56 4.58
CA VAL A 268 -14.16 7.74 4.87
C VAL A 268 -14.34 6.30 4.39
N GLY A 269 -15.53 5.71 4.58
CA GLY A 269 -15.84 4.38 4.09
C GLY A 269 -15.80 4.31 2.57
N GLN A 270 -16.47 5.24 1.90
CA GLN A 270 -16.48 5.40 0.44
C GLN A 270 -15.06 5.56 -0.10
N TYR A 271 -14.25 6.43 0.52
CA TYR A 271 -12.84 6.62 0.18
C TYR A 271 -12.05 5.33 0.35
N GLY A 272 -12.19 4.66 1.49
CA GLY A 272 -11.49 3.43 1.81
C GLY A 272 -11.77 2.32 0.80
N ALA A 273 -13.05 2.13 0.45
CA ALA A 273 -13.49 1.12 -0.50
C ALA A 273 -12.95 1.41 -1.91
N ALA A 274 -13.07 2.66 -2.38
CA ALA A 274 -12.54 3.09 -3.66
C ALA A 274 -11.01 2.99 -3.72
N ALA A 275 -10.31 3.33 -2.64
CA ALA A 275 -8.87 3.21 -2.53
C ALA A 275 -8.40 1.77 -2.70
N LYS A 276 -9.19 0.76 -2.29
CA LYS A 276 -8.86 -0.67 -2.53
C LYS A 276 -8.79 -1.00 -4.02
N LEU A 277 -9.58 -0.37 -4.89
CA LEU A 277 -9.46 -0.57 -6.34
C LEU A 277 -8.14 0.01 -6.87
N ALA A 278 -7.72 1.16 -6.34
CA ALA A 278 -6.45 1.78 -6.70
C ALA A 278 -5.22 1.06 -6.13
N VAL A 279 -5.38 0.21 -5.09
CA VAL A 279 -4.29 -0.60 -4.51
C VAL A 279 -3.62 -1.48 -5.57
N LEU A 280 -4.33 -1.93 -6.61
CA LEU A 280 -3.72 -2.72 -7.69
C LEU A 280 -2.57 -1.96 -8.37
N MET A 281 -2.73 -0.66 -8.65
CA MET A 281 -1.66 0.18 -9.21
C MET A 281 -0.51 0.36 -8.22
N ASN A 282 -0.82 0.54 -6.94
CA ASN A 282 0.20 0.66 -5.89
C ASN A 282 1.02 -0.63 -5.75
N LEU A 283 0.37 -1.80 -5.76
CA LEU A 283 1.04 -3.10 -5.71
C LEU A 283 1.95 -3.32 -6.92
N PHE A 284 1.46 -2.98 -8.12
CA PHE A 284 2.28 -2.99 -9.33
C PHE A 284 3.50 -2.08 -9.18
N THR A 285 3.30 -0.85 -8.70
CA THR A 285 4.35 0.13 -8.48
C THR A 285 5.40 -0.36 -7.47
N GLN A 286 4.96 -0.96 -6.37
CA GLN A 286 5.85 -1.53 -5.35
C GLN A 286 6.66 -2.71 -5.89
N ALA A 287 6.02 -3.65 -6.59
CA ALA A 287 6.72 -4.80 -7.16
C ALA A 287 7.73 -4.39 -8.24
N PHE A 288 7.36 -3.42 -9.08
CA PHE A 288 8.29 -2.84 -10.02
C PHE A 288 9.48 -2.21 -9.29
N ASN A 289 9.26 -1.40 -8.25
CA ASN A 289 10.34 -0.78 -7.50
C ASN A 289 11.31 -1.82 -6.89
N TYR A 290 10.77 -2.91 -6.33
CA TYR A 290 11.58 -4.01 -5.80
C TYR A 290 12.48 -4.67 -6.85
N ALA A 291 12.02 -4.79 -8.10
CA ALA A 291 12.82 -5.36 -9.19
C ALA A 291 13.77 -4.33 -9.84
N ALA A 292 13.33 -3.07 -9.93
CA ALA A 292 14.04 -2.00 -10.60
C ALA A 292 15.32 -1.61 -9.85
N GLU A 293 15.27 -1.53 -8.52
CA GLU A 293 16.42 -1.09 -7.71
C GLU A 293 17.65 -2.01 -7.88
N PRO A 294 17.57 -3.34 -7.67
CA PRO A 294 18.70 -4.25 -7.93
C PRO A 294 19.16 -4.22 -9.40
N PHE A 295 18.23 -4.06 -10.33
CA PHE A 295 18.54 -3.95 -11.75
C PHE A 295 19.37 -2.70 -12.06
N PHE A 296 19.02 -1.55 -11.48
CA PHE A 296 19.76 -0.32 -11.68
C PHE A 296 21.19 -0.44 -11.13
N PHE A 297 21.36 -0.94 -9.90
CA PHE A 297 22.69 -1.12 -9.31
C PHE A 297 23.57 -2.10 -10.08
N ARG A 298 23.03 -3.26 -10.50
CA ARG A 298 23.78 -4.25 -11.30
C ARG A 298 24.25 -3.73 -12.66
N ASN A 299 23.60 -2.69 -13.19
CA ASN A 299 23.94 -2.09 -14.47
C ASN A 299 24.63 -0.71 -14.31
N ALA A 300 25.03 -0.32 -13.10
CA ALA A 300 25.59 1.01 -12.80
C ALA A 300 26.96 1.28 -13.47
N GLU A 301 27.68 0.21 -13.84
CA GLU A 301 28.98 0.30 -14.54
C GLU A 301 28.85 0.26 -16.07
N ARG A 302 27.65 -0.02 -16.62
CA ARG A 302 27.46 -0.08 -18.08
C ARG A 302 27.58 1.31 -18.70
N LYS A 303 28.25 1.36 -19.86
CA LYS A 303 28.39 2.60 -20.66
C LYS A 303 27.04 3.17 -21.14
N ASP A 304 26.04 2.31 -21.38
CA ASP A 304 24.69 2.68 -21.85
C ASP A 304 23.64 2.80 -20.73
N LYS A 305 24.06 2.84 -19.45
CA LYS A 305 23.17 2.80 -18.28
C LYS A 305 22.04 3.85 -18.31
N SER A 306 22.35 5.09 -18.66
CA SER A 306 21.35 6.18 -18.66
C SER A 306 20.27 5.95 -19.72
N ALA A 307 20.63 5.44 -20.90
CA ALA A 307 19.64 5.09 -21.92
C ALA A 307 18.78 3.89 -21.50
N LEU A 308 19.38 2.91 -20.82
CA LEU A 308 18.66 1.77 -20.26
C LEU A 308 17.66 2.21 -19.18
N TYR A 309 18.06 3.09 -18.26
CA TYR A 309 17.19 3.61 -17.20
C TYR A 309 16.03 4.43 -17.77
N ALA A 310 16.30 5.23 -18.82
CA ALA A 310 15.28 5.96 -19.55
C ALA A 310 14.23 5.05 -20.20
N GLN A 311 14.65 3.92 -20.79
CA GLN A 311 13.75 2.93 -21.37
C GLN A 311 12.90 2.22 -20.31
N VAL A 312 13.48 1.92 -19.15
CA VAL A 312 12.77 1.30 -18.03
C VAL A 312 11.66 2.23 -17.51
N GLY A 313 11.96 3.51 -17.28
CA GLY A 313 10.95 4.49 -16.87
C GLY A 313 9.84 4.69 -17.92
N LYS A 314 10.20 4.73 -19.20
CA LYS A 314 9.24 4.78 -20.31
C LYS A 314 8.32 3.55 -20.32
N GLY A 315 8.89 2.36 -20.18
CA GLY A 315 8.13 1.10 -20.13
C GLY A 315 7.19 1.02 -18.94
N PHE A 316 7.64 1.46 -17.76
CA PHE A 316 6.79 1.59 -16.57
C PHE A 316 5.60 2.52 -16.83
N THR A 317 5.85 3.70 -17.41
CA THR A 317 4.79 4.67 -17.74
C THR A 317 3.76 4.08 -18.69
N LEU A 318 4.21 3.37 -19.72
CA LEU A 318 3.35 2.73 -20.69
C LEU A 318 2.41 1.71 -20.02
N VAL A 319 2.98 0.78 -19.24
CA VAL A 319 2.19 -0.26 -18.53
C VAL A 319 1.24 0.39 -17.51
N GLY A 320 1.70 1.39 -16.78
CA GLY A 320 0.87 2.13 -15.84
C GLY A 320 -0.28 2.89 -16.51
N CYS A 321 -0.07 3.51 -17.68
CA CYS A 321 -1.14 4.16 -18.43
C CYS A 321 -2.15 3.14 -18.99
N LEU A 322 -1.69 1.95 -19.40
CA LEU A 322 -2.57 0.85 -19.80
C LEU A 322 -3.41 0.34 -18.64
N ALA A 323 -2.82 0.18 -17.46
CA ALA A 323 -3.54 -0.21 -16.25
C ALA A 323 -4.55 0.85 -15.82
N PHE A 324 -4.19 2.14 -15.89
CA PHE A 324 -5.13 3.25 -15.66
C PHE A 324 -6.31 3.19 -16.64
N ALA A 325 -6.04 3.16 -17.95
CA ALA A 325 -7.09 3.13 -18.97
C ALA A 325 -7.98 1.89 -18.84
N GLY A 326 -7.40 0.72 -18.60
CA GLY A 326 -8.13 -0.53 -18.39
C GLY A 326 -9.05 -0.47 -17.17
N ILE A 327 -8.58 0.01 -16.02
CA ILE A 327 -9.43 0.11 -14.83
C ILE A 327 -10.53 1.16 -15.03
N MET A 328 -10.19 2.34 -15.56
CA MET A 328 -11.13 3.44 -15.65
C MET A 328 -12.21 3.25 -16.72
N LEU A 329 -11.88 2.64 -17.87
CA LEU A 329 -12.86 2.36 -18.93
C LEU A 329 -13.82 1.22 -18.58
N TYR A 330 -13.43 0.34 -17.66
CA TYR A 330 -14.30 -0.73 -17.16
C TYR A 330 -14.77 -0.46 -15.72
N ILE A 331 -14.72 0.78 -15.26
CA ILE A 331 -15.12 1.15 -13.89
C ILE A 331 -16.58 0.74 -13.61
N ASP A 332 -17.44 0.77 -14.63
CA ASP A 332 -18.85 0.37 -14.52
C ASP A 332 -19.05 -1.14 -14.29
N VAL A 333 -18.03 -1.96 -14.59
CA VAL A 333 -18.00 -3.39 -14.24
C VAL A 333 -17.31 -3.57 -12.89
N VAL A 334 -16.18 -2.87 -12.71
CA VAL A 334 -15.37 -2.95 -11.48
C VAL A 334 -16.16 -2.47 -10.25
N GLN A 335 -17.11 -1.54 -10.40
CA GLN A 335 -17.95 -1.06 -9.30
C GLN A 335 -18.75 -2.16 -8.61
N TYR A 336 -19.13 -3.24 -9.32
CA TYR A 336 -19.88 -4.36 -8.73
C TYR A 336 -19.05 -5.13 -7.72
N TYR A 337 -17.74 -4.93 -7.71
CA TYR A 337 -16.84 -5.45 -6.70
C TYR A 337 -17.08 -4.81 -5.33
N LEU A 338 -17.64 -3.60 -5.29
CA LEU A 338 -18.01 -2.87 -4.08
C LEU A 338 -19.52 -2.96 -3.82
N GLY A 339 -19.90 -2.85 -2.54
CA GLY A 339 -21.29 -2.64 -2.14
C GLY A 339 -21.82 -1.31 -2.64
N GLU A 340 -23.13 -1.22 -2.83
CA GLU A 340 -23.79 -0.10 -3.52
C GLU A 340 -23.55 1.24 -2.81
N ASP A 341 -23.72 1.27 -1.48
CA ASP A 341 -23.49 2.43 -0.60
C ASP A 341 -22.08 3.05 -0.71
N LEU A 342 -21.12 2.27 -1.21
CA LEU A 342 -19.70 2.63 -1.27
C LEU A 342 -19.26 3.06 -2.68
N ARG A 343 -20.13 2.96 -3.69
CA ARG A 343 -19.78 3.24 -5.10
C ARG A 343 -19.62 4.72 -5.40
N GLU A 344 -20.20 5.63 -4.61
CA GLU A 344 -19.92 7.07 -4.76
C GLU A 344 -18.44 7.38 -4.58
N GLY A 345 -17.75 6.56 -3.76
CA GLY A 345 -16.30 6.53 -3.60
C GLY A 345 -15.52 6.50 -4.92
N LEU A 346 -16.08 5.89 -5.97
CA LEU A 346 -15.39 5.66 -7.24
C LEU A 346 -14.90 6.93 -7.92
N ALA A 347 -15.50 8.08 -7.59
CA ALA A 347 -15.06 9.37 -8.09
C ALA A 347 -13.60 9.70 -7.72
N VAL A 348 -13.05 9.14 -6.64
CA VAL A 348 -11.65 9.36 -6.22
C VAL A 348 -10.64 8.45 -6.93
N VAL A 349 -11.09 7.33 -7.51
CA VAL A 349 -10.24 6.31 -8.17
C VAL A 349 -9.30 6.88 -9.25
N PRO A 350 -9.73 7.73 -10.20
CA PRO A 350 -8.81 8.25 -11.23
C PRO A 350 -7.65 9.05 -10.61
N TYR A 351 -7.91 9.83 -9.56
CA TYR A 351 -6.89 10.59 -8.86
C TYR A 351 -5.89 9.68 -8.17
N LEU A 352 -6.36 8.63 -7.47
CA LEU A 352 -5.50 7.66 -6.79
C LEU A 352 -4.66 6.82 -7.76
N LEU A 353 -5.23 6.37 -8.88
CA LEU A 353 -4.49 5.62 -9.89
C LEU A 353 -3.37 6.48 -10.50
N LEU A 354 -3.66 7.74 -10.82
CA LEU A 354 -2.62 8.68 -11.29
C LEU A 354 -1.60 8.95 -10.19
N ALA A 355 -2.03 9.15 -8.94
CA ALA A 355 -1.13 9.37 -7.81
C ALA A 355 -0.13 8.21 -7.69
N TYR A 356 -0.59 6.96 -7.75
CA TYR A 356 0.29 5.79 -7.71
C TYR A 356 1.16 5.63 -8.97
N LEU A 357 0.68 6.03 -10.15
CA LEU A 357 1.50 6.11 -11.35
C LEU A 357 2.68 7.09 -11.15
N PHE A 358 2.39 8.29 -10.63
CA PHE A 358 3.41 9.29 -10.32
C PHE A 358 4.34 8.84 -9.20
N LEU A 359 3.85 8.10 -8.21
CA LEU A 359 4.70 7.49 -7.19
C LEU A 359 5.71 6.51 -7.82
N GLY A 360 5.30 5.73 -8.81
CA GLY A 360 6.20 4.85 -9.55
C GLY A 360 7.18 5.60 -10.44
N LEU A 361 6.77 6.71 -11.06
CA LEU A 361 7.68 7.62 -11.75
C LEU A 361 8.70 8.22 -10.80
N TYR A 362 8.28 8.64 -9.60
CA TYR A 362 9.17 9.10 -8.55
C TYR A 362 10.22 8.04 -8.21
N TYR A 363 9.85 6.77 -8.05
CA TYR A 363 10.83 5.70 -7.81
C TYR A 363 11.83 5.53 -8.97
N ASN A 364 11.37 5.65 -10.22
CA ASN A 364 12.25 5.61 -11.39
C ASN A 364 13.21 6.79 -11.44
N PHE A 365 12.73 8.00 -11.16
CA PHE A 365 13.54 9.21 -11.24
C PHE A 365 14.49 9.31 -10.04
N SER A 366 14.02 9.02 -8.83
CA SER A 366 14.78 9.13 -7.57
C SER A 366 15.99 8.21 -7.47
N ILE A 367 16.17 7.23 -8.37
CA ILE A 367 17.34 6.34 -8.36
C ILE A 367 18.66 7.13 -8.43
N TRP A 368 18.64 8.29 -9.07
CA TRP A 368 19.83 9.13 -9.19
C TRP A 368 20.37 9.59 -7.84
N TYR A 369 19.52 9.79 -6.82
CA TYR A 369 19.98 10.19 -5.47
C TYR A 369 20.97 9.19 -4.90
N LYS A 370 20.71 7.90 -5.13
CA LYS A 370 21.52 6.79 -4.64
C LYS A 370 22.75 6.58 -5.51
N LEU A 371 22.65 6.80 -6.82
CA LEU A 371 23.77 6.64 -7.75
C LEU A 371 24.79 7.78 -7.66
N ALA A 372 24.37 8.98 -7.29
CA ALA A 372 25.22 10.16 -7.17
C ALA A 372 25.59 10.50 -5.71
N ASP A 373 25.25 9.64 -4.74
CA ASP A 373 25.44 9.85 -3.30
C ASP A 373 24.88 11.18 -2.77
N ARG A 374 23.69 11.58 -3.26
CA ARG A 374 22.98 12.83 -2.91
C ARG A 374 21.63 12.57 -2.24
N THR A 375 21.61 11.65 -1.29
CA THR A 375 20.38 11.22 -0.58
C THR A 375 19.68 12.35 0.18
N VAL A 376 20.42 13.37 0.62
CA VAL A 376 19.88 14.56 1.30
C VAL A 376 18.86 15.31 0.43
N ILE A 377 19.07 15.37 -0.89
CA ILE A 377 18.13 16.01 -1.82
C ILE A 377 16.82 15.22 -1.89
N GLY A 378 16.91 13.89 -1.88
CA GLY A 378 15.73 13.02 -1.77
C GLY A 378 14.96 13.26 -0.46
N GLY A 379 15.67 13.52 0.64
CA GLY A 379 15.09 13.93 1.92
C GLY A 379 14.26 15.21 1.81
N TYR A 380 14.82 16.29 1.25
CA TYR A 380 14.09 17.56 1.07
C TYR A 380 12.84 17.39 0.19
N ILE A 381 12.92 16.59 -0.87
CA ILE A 381 11.78 16.34 -1.76
C ILE A 381 10.69 15.54 -1.06
N ALA A 382 11.05 14.52 -0.27
CA ALA A 382 10.10 13.76 0.53
C ALA A 382 9.40 14.64 1.57
N THR A 383 10.13 15.49 2.28
CA THR A 383 9.56 16.45 3.24
C THR A 383 8.63 17.45 2.55
N GLY A 384 9.01 17.98 1.39
CA GLY A 384 8.14 18.84 0.59
C GLY A 384 6.85 18.14 0.18
N GLY A 385 6.92 16.87 -0.23
CA GLY A 385 5.75 16.03 -0.49
C GLY A 385 4.82 15.91 0.72
N THR A 386 5.37 15.66 1.91
CA THR A 386 4.58 15.59 3.15
C THR A 386 3.88 16.89 3.51
N LEU A 387 4.56 18.03 3.32
CA LEU A 387 3.95 19.35 3.53
C LEU A 387 2.80 19.59 2.54
N ILE A 388 2.96 19.19 1.28
CA ILE A 388 1.89 19.27 0.27
C ILE A 388 0.72 18.38 0.66
N THR A 389 0.96 17.14 1.09
CA THR A 389 -0.12 16.24 1.52
C THR A 389 -0.91 16.84 2.68
N PHE A 390 -0.25 17.30 3.74
CA PHE A 390 -0.96 17.91 4.87
C PHE A 390 -1.66 19.21 4.46
N GLY A 391 -0.95 20.14 3.84
CA GLY A 391 -1.49 21.44 3.47
C GLY A 391 -2.70 21.33 2.55
N LEU A 392 -2.64 20.47 1.52
CA LEU A 392 -3.77 20.26 0.62
C LEU A 392 -4.93 19.51 1.26
N ASN A 393 -4.68 18.53 2.14
CA ASN A 393 -5.80 17.88 2.84
C ASN A 393 -6.50 18.88 3.78
N LEU A 394 -5.76 19.65 4.57
CA LEU A 394 -6.33 20.68 5.47
C LEU A 394 -7.14 21.72 4.69
N TRP A 395 -6.67 22.09 3.49
CA TRP A 395 -7.35 23.09 2.67
C TRP A 395 -8.51 22.54 1.84
N LEU A 396 -8.36 21.39 1.17
CA LEU A 396 -9.32 20.89 0.19
C LEU A 396 -10.44 20.05 0.80
N ILE A 397 -10.23 19.39 1.94
CA ILE A 397 -11.25 18.51 2.53
C ILE A 397 -12.57 19.24 2.80
N PRO A 398 -12.59 20.45 3.39
CA PRO A 398 -13.84 21.17 3.63
C PRO A 398 -14.64 21.52 2.37
N TYR A 399 -14.00 21.58 1.19
CA TYR A 399 -14.65 21.97 -0.07
C TYR A 399 -14.94 20.78 -1.00
N TYR A 400 -14.05 19.78 -1.03
CA TYR A 400 -14.09 18.66 -1.98
C TYR A 400 -14.34 17.31 -1.30
N GLY A 401 -14.43 17.26 0.04
CA GLY A 401 -14.74 16.07 0.82
C GLY A 401 -13.90 14.85 0.41
N LEU A 402 -14.59 13.76 0.07
CA LEU A 402 -14.03 12.49 -0.44
C LEU A 402 -12.95 12.63 -1.53
N LEU A 403 -13.02 13.64 -2.40
CA LEU A 403 -12.05 13.79 -3.50
C LEU A 403 -10.70 14.37 -3.02
N ALA A 404 -10.70 15.14 -1.94
CA ALA A 404 -9.53 15.89 -1.49
C ALA A 404 -8.31 15.01 -1.18
N PRO A 405 -8.42 13.88 -0.46
CA PRO A 405 -7.27 13.01 -0.22
C PRO A 405 -6.63 12.46 -1.50
N GLY A 406 -7.45 12.14 -2.52
CA GLY A 406 -6.96 11.68 -3.82
C GLY A 406 -6.21 12.78 -4.58
N ILE A 407 -6.74 14.01 -4.58
CA ILE A 407 -6.10 15.17 -5.21
C ILE A 407 -4.79 15.53 -4.50
N ALA A 408 -4.79 15.52 -3.16
CA ALA A 408 -3.61 15.77 -2.37
C ALA A 408 -2.50 14.73 -2.62
N ALA A 409 -2.86 13.44 -2.72
CA ALA A 409 -1.92 12.38 -3.06
C ALA A 409 -1.33 12.56 -4.48
N LEU A 410 -2.19 12.91 -5.46
CA LEU A 410 -1.74 13.19 -6.83
C LEU A 410 -0.78 14.37 -6.89
N ALA A 411 -1.10 15.46 -6.20
CA ALA A 411 -0.24 16.64 -6.13
C ALA A 411 1.09 16.35 -5.43
N CYS A 412 1.07 15.62 -4.30
CA CYS A 412 2.27 15.20 -3.58
C CYS A 412 3.18 14.35 -4.47
N TYR A 413 2.68 13.24 -5.03
CA TYR A 413 3.52 12.35 -5.85
C TYR A 413 3.90 12.96 -7.20
N GLY A 414 3.04 13.79 -7.78
CA GLY A 414 3.35 14.60 -8.96
C GLY A 414 4.51 15.56 -8.69
N PHE A 415 4.46 16.32 -7.59
CA PHE A 415 5.56 17.17 -7.14
C PHE A 415 6.83 16.37 -6.94
N MET A 416 6.77 15.26 -6.20
CA MET A 416 7.94 14.42 -5.93
C MET A 416 8.57 13.91 -7.23
N ALA A 417 7.76 13.41 -8.18
CA ALA A 417 8.27 12.94 -9.47
C ALA A 417 8.91 14.07 -10.30
N LEU A 418 8.26 15.23 -10.40
CA LEU A 418 8.79 16.38 -11.15
C LEU A 418 10.06 16.94 -10.53
N ALA A 419 10.06 17.13 -9.20
CA ALA A 419 11.22 17.60 -8.46
C ALA A 419 12.39 16.62 -8.62
N SER A 420 12.16 15.31 -8.50
CA SER A 420 13.18 14.27 -8.75
C SER A 420 13.71 14.30 -10.17
N TYR A 421 12.85 14.50 -11.16
CA TYR A 421 13.26 14.58 -12.56
C TYR A 421 14.14 15.81 -12.81
N TRP A 422 13.70 17.02 -12.41
CA TRP A 422 14.45 18.25 -12.68
C TRP A 422 15.79 18.30 -11.94
N THR A 423 15.80 17.92 -10.66
CA THR A 423 17.04 17.83 -9.90
C THR A 423 17.95 16.73 -10.45
N GLY A 424 17.38 15.60 -10.89
CA GLY A 424 18.11 14.53 -11.58
C GLY A 424 18.79 14.99 -12.86
N GLN A 425 18.12 15.77 -13.71
CA GLN A 425 18.73 16.31 -14.93
C GLN A 425 19.96 17.18 -14.63
N ARG A 426 19.97 17.88 -13.49
CA ARG A 426 21.09 18.72 -13.09
C ARG A 426 22.29 17.93 -12.55
N TYR A 427 22.04 16.91 -11.73
CA TYR A 427 23.12 16.20 -11.01
C TYR A 427 23.54 14.88 -11.68
N TYR A 428 22.64 14.20 -12.37
CA TYR A 428 22.88 12.91 -13.02
C TYR A 428 21.93 12.76 -14.22
N PRO A 429 22.27 13.35 -15.38
CA PRO A 429 21.34 13.45 -16.50
C PRO A 429 21.02 12.07 -17.09
N ILE A 430 19.75 11.68 -16.96
CA ILE A 430 19.20 10.48 -17.58
C ILE A 430 18.24 10.94 -18.70
N PRO A 431 18.45 10.53 -19.96
CA PRO A 431 17.68 11.02 -21.10
C PRO A 431 16.30 10.36 -21.19
N TYR A 432 15.44 10.59 -20.19
CA TYR A 432 14.06 10.11 -20.21
C TYR A 432 13.30 10.74 -21.38
N PRO A 433 12.55 9.96 -22.18
CA PRO A 433 11.75 10.48 -23.28
C PRO A 433 10.43 11.09 -22.74
N VAL A 434 10.54 12.17 -21.97
CA VAL A 434 9.43 12.78 -21.22
C VAL A 434 8.28 13.19 -22.14
N GLY A 435 8.58 13.71 -23.34
CA GLY A 435 7.54 14.00 -24.33
C GLY A 435 6.68 12.79 -24.67
N ARG A 436 7.30 11.60 -24.87
CA ARG A 436 6.54 10.36 -25.14
C ARG A 436 5.78 9.88 -23.91
N MET A 437 6.39 9.95 -22.72
CA MET A 437 5.75 9.57 -21.47
C MET A 437 4.51 10.45 -21.19
N ALA A 438 4.63 11.75 -21.42
CA ALA A 438 3.52 12.70 -21.32
C ALA A 438 2.41 12.37 -22.33
N LEU A 439 2.76 12.04 -23.58
CA LEU A 439 1.78 11.62 -24.59
C LEU A 439 1.00 10.35 -24.18
N TYR A 440 1.63 9.39 -23.50
CA TYR A 440 0.91 8.23 -22.95
C TYR A 440 -0.10 8.65 -21.88
N ILE A 441 0.31 9.49 -20.92
CA ILE A 441 -0.55 9.94 -19.83
C ILE A 441 -1.71 10.77 -20.38
N ILE A 442 -1.43 11.73 -21.27
CA ILE A 442 -2.43 12.57 -21.91
C ILE A 442 -3.39 11.70 -22.75
N GLY A 443 -2.87 10.74 -23.52
CA GLY A 443 -3.70 9.81 -24.28
C GLY A 443 -4.66 9.02 -23.39
N ALA A 444 -4.18 8.48 -22.27
CA ALA A 444 -5.01 7.76 -21.31
C ALA A 444 -6.09 8.66 -20.68
N LEU A 445 -5.74 9.90 -20.32
CA LEU A 445 -6.67 10.89 -19.80
C LEU A 445 -7.74 11.31 -20.83
N LEU A 446 -7.35 11.50 -22.10
CA LEU A 446 -8.28 11.86 -23.18
C LEU A 446 -9.27 10.72 -23.46
N VAL A 447 -8.81 9.48 -23.45
CA VAL A 447 -9.66 8.30 -23.66
C VAL A 447 -10.66 8.15 -22.52
N TYR A 448 -10.20 8.33 -21.27
CA TYR A 448 -11.08 8.36 -20.11
C TYR A 448 -12.09 9.53 -20.16
N GLY A 449 -11.62 10.74 -20.47
CA GLY A 449 -12.48 11.92 -20.62
C GLY A 449 -13.52 11.74 -21.73
N GLY A 450 -13.12 11.18 -22.87
CA GLY A 450 -14.01 10.84 -23.98
C GLY A 450 -15.08 9.83 -23.60
N SER A 451 -14.72 8.79 -22.85
CA SER A 451 -15.68 7.82 -22.29
C SER A 451 -16.70 8.49 -21.36
N ARG A 452 -16.25 9.36 -20.44
CA ARG A 452 -17.14 10.09 -19.52
C ARG A 452 -18.05 11.07 -20.24
N LEU A 453 -17.54 11.82 -21.21
CA LEU A 453 -18.36 12.71 -22.03
C LEU A 453 -19.42 11.92 -22.81
N ALA A 454 -19.04 10.81 -23.43
CA ALA A 454 -19.99 9.97 -24.16
C ALA A 454 -21.06 9.37 -23.24
N ALA A 455 -20.71 8.99 -22.01
CA ALA A 455 -21.68 8.53 -21.02
C ALA A 455 -22.71 9.62 -20.66
N VAL A 456 -22.29 10.88 -20.57
CA VAL A 456 -23.18 12.02 -20.26
C VAL A 456 -24.10 12.36 -21.43
N TYR A 457 -23.57 12.44 -22.66
CA TYR A 457 -24.33 12.89 -23.84
C TYR A 457 -25.20 11.80 -24.47
N PHE A 458 -24.68 10.58 -24.61
CA PHE A 458 -25.37 9.50 -25.34
C PHE A 458 -26.13 8.54 -24.41
N ARG A 459 -25.84 8.56 -23.10
CA ARG A 459 -26.40 7.63 -22.09
C ARG A 459 -26.57 6.20 -22.62
N PRO A 460 -25.50 5.60 -23.18
CA PRO A 460 -25.60 4.27 -23.76
C PRO A 460 -26.03 3.27 -22.67
N GLY A 461 -26.89 2.31 -23.02
CA GLY A 461 -27.18 1.19 -22.14
C GLY A 461 -25.90 0.42 -21.78
N PHE A 462 -25.92 -0.35 -20.69
CA PHE A 462 -24.72 -0.99 -20.12
C PHE A 462 -23.83 -1.70 -21.17
N ILE A 463 -24.42 -2.52 -22.05
CA ILE A 463 -23.68 -3.25 -23.10
C ILE A 463 -23.09 -2.30 -24.15
N ALA A 464 -23.85 -1.30 -24.59
CA ALA A 464 -23.40 -0.30 -25.56
C ALA A 464 -22.27 0.58 -24.98
N GLY A 465 -22.33 0.92 -23.69
CA GLY A 465 -21.28 1.64 -22.98
C GLY A 465 -19.98 0.82 -22.92
N LEU A 466 -20.07 -0.48 -22.62
CA LEU A 466 -18.91 -1.38 -22.66
C LEU A 466 -18.33 -1.53 -24.07
N GLY A 467 -19.18 -1.61 -25.09
CA GLY A 467 -18.76 -1.62 -26.49
C GLY A 467 -17.96 -0.38 -26.85
N LEU A 468 -18.48 0.81 -26.52
CA LEU A 468 -17.80 2.09 -26.72
C LEU A 468 -16.46 2.15 -25.98
N ASN A 469 -16.43 1.75 -24.71
CA ASN A 469 -15.22 1.74 -23.89
C ASN A 469 -14.16 0.78 -24.44
N THR A 470 -14.58 -0.34 -25.01
CA THR A 470 -13.70 -1.29 -25.71
C THR A 470 -13.13 -0.69 -26.99
N ILE A 471 -13.95 0.01 -27.79
CA ILE A 471 -13.48 0.72 -29.00
C ILE A 471 -12.47 1.80 -28.62
N LEU A 472 -12.75 2.58 -27.59
CA LEU A 472 -11.86 3.62 -27.06
C LEU A 472 -10.53 3.04 -26.57
N LEU A 473 -10.56 1.89 -25.87
CA LEU A 473 -9.35 1.18 -25.46
C LEU A 473 -8.54 0.67 -26.67
N LEU A 474 -9.20 0.07 -27.66
CA LEU A 474 -8.54 -0.41 -28.88
C LEU A 474 -7.94 0.75 -29.68
N ALA A 475 -8.63 1.89 -29.76
CA ALA A 475 -8.11 3.11 -30.37
C ALA A 475 -6.87 3.63 -29.62
N TYR A 476 -6.89 3.59 -28.29
CA TYR A 476 -5.74 3.94 -27.47
C TYR A 476 -4.55 2.99 -27.68
N LEU A 477 -4.80 1.68 -27.73
CA LEU A 477 -3.78 0.67 -28.04
C LEU A 477 -3.20 0.87 -29.43
N ALA A 478 -4.03 1.18 -30.43
CA ALA A 478 -3.59 1.49 -31.78
C ALA A 478 -2.74 2.76 -31.80
N TYR A 479 -3.15 3.83 -31.11
CA TYR A 479 -2.38 5.06 -30.94
C TYR A 479 -1.00 4.80 -30.32
N LEU A 480 -0.93 4.02 -29.24
CA LEU A 480 0.34 3.63 -28.62
C LEU A 480 1.20 2.80 -29.57
N GLY A 481 0.60 1.85 -30.29
CA GLY A 481 1.27 1.04 -31.31
C GLY A 481 1.83 1.89 -32.46
N GLN A 482 1.13 2.96 -32.86
CA GLN A 482 1.61 3.92 -33.84
C GLN A 482 2.79 4.74 -33.32
N LEU A 483 2.68 5.26 -32.09
CA LEU A 483 3.74 6.03 -31.44
C LEU A 483 5.03 5.21 -31.24
N GLU A 484 4.86 3.90 -31.03
CA GLU A 484 5.96 2.94 -30.83
C GLU A 484 6.23 2.03 -32.04
N ARG A 485 5.78 2.42 -33.25
CA ARG A 485 5.94 1.64 -34.49
C ARG A 485 7.32 1.02 -34.66
N ALA A 486 8.38 1.79 -34.46
CA ALA A 486 9.76 1.32 -34.59
C ALA A 486 10.13 0.23 -33.56
N GLN A 487 9.65 0.34 -32.32
CA GLN A 487 9.90 -0.65 -31.26
C GLN A 487 9.04 -1.90 -31.46
N VAL A 488 7.77 -1.73 -31.86
CA VAL A 488 6.84 -2.83 -32.14
C VAL A 488 7.33 -3.66 -33.34
N GLN A 489 7.78 -3.01 -34.43
CA GLN A 489 8.35 -3.69 -35.58
C GLN A 489 9.64 -4.46 -35.22
N ALA A 490 10.51 -3.87 -34.40
CA ALA A 490 11.71 -4.55 -33.92
C ALA A 490 11.40 -5.76 -33.03
N ALA A 491 10.33 -5.70 -32.22
CA ALA A 491 9.88 -6.81 -31.39
C ALA A 491 9.25 -7.95 -32.22
N LEU A 492 8.40 -7.61 -33.19
CA LEU A 492 7.77 -8.57 -34.10
C LEU A 492 8.80 -9.29 -34.98
N LYS A 493 9.82 -8.58 -35.46
CA LYS A 493 10.92 -9.18 -36.22
C LYS A 493 11.69 -10.23 -35.40
N ARG A 494 11.99 -9.93 -34.14
CA ARG A 494 12.64 -10.86 -33.20
C ARG A 494 11.79 -12.07 -32.79
N LEU A 495 10.46 -11.95 -32.85
CA LEU A 495 9.54 -13.08 -32.62
C LEU A 495 9.48 -14.00 -33.84
N ARG A 496 9.49 -13.44 -35.05
CA ARG A 496 9.56 -14.19 -36.31
C ARG A 496 10.92 -14.88 -36.55
N GLU A 497 12.00 -14.35 -35.99
CA GLU A 497 13.34 -14.98 -36.05
C GLU A 497 13.52 -16.10 -34.99
N LYS A 498 12.52 -16.34 -34.14
CA LYS A 498 12.57 -17.32 -33.02
C LYS A 498 11.50 -18.41 -33.07
N GLY A 499 10.54 -18.30 -33.98
CA GLY A 499 9.67 -19.40 -34.41
C GLY A 499 10.17 -19.91 -35.74
#